data_AF-A0A8D2LFU8-F1
#
_entry.id   AF-A0A8D2LFU8-F1
#
_cell.length_a   1.000
_cell.length_b   1.000
_cell.length_c   1.000
_cell.angle_alpha   90.00
_cell.angle_beta   90.00
_cell.angle_gamma   90.00
#
_symmetry.space_group_name_H-M   'P 1'
#
loop_
_entity.id
_entity.type
_entity.pdbx_description
1 polymer ?
#
loop_
_entity_poly.entity_id
_entity_poly.type
_entity_poly.pdbx_seq_one_letter_code
_entity_poly.pdbx_strand_id
1 'polypeptide(L)'
;MLAEVPRPRVSGYLKVHQHQGKLLEGGMDPLRAQQLAAELEVEMMADMYNRMTNACHRKCVPPHYKEAELSKGESVCLDRCVSKYLDIHERMGKKLTELSMQDEELMKRMQQGAGPA
;
A
#
# COMPACT_ATOMS: atom_id res chain seq x y z
N MET A 1 28.79 -3.20 20.68
CA MET A 1 28.36 -2.28 19.60
C MET A 1 27.49 -3.04 18.61
N LEU A 2 26.29 -3.43 19.05
CA LEU A 2 25.27 -3.97 18.14
C LEU A 2 24.53 -2.77 17.56
N ALA A 3 24.74 -2.49 16.28
CA ALA A 3 23.93 -1.52 15.56
C ALA A 3 22.50 -2.05 15.52
N GLU A 4 21.58 -1.37 16.22
CA GLU A 4 20.16 -1.54 16.00
C GLU A 4 19.87 -1.14 14.55
N VAL A 5 19.74 -2.15 13.68
CA VAL A 5 19.17 -1.95 12.36
C VAL A 5 17.76 -1.39 12.57
N PRO A 6 17.45 -0.17 12.08
CA PRO A 6 16.11 0.36 12.23
C PRO A 6 15.15 -0.59 11.52
N ARG A 7 14.29 -1.26 12.32
CA ARG A 7 13.23 -2.12 11.78
C ARG A 7 12.48 -1.33 10.71
N PRO A 8 12.33 -1.85 9.48
CA PRO A 8 11.47 -1.20 8.51
C PRO A 8 10.09 -1.11 9.16
N ARG A 9 9.56 0.11 9.29
CA ARG A 9 8.22 0.34 9.83
C ARG A 9 7.19 -0.06 8.77
N VAL A 10 7.15 -1.35 8.42
CA VAL A 10 6.08 -1.95 7.62
C VAL A 10 4.85 -2.10 8.51
N SER A 11 4.21 -0.97 8.80
CA SER A 11 2.97 -0.92 9.59
C SER A 11 1.89 -1.85 9.04
N GLY A 12 1.87 -2.10 7.72
CA GLY A 12 0.93 -3.03 7.09
C GLY A 12 1.25 -4.52 7.34
N TYR A 13 2.51 -4.94 7.31
CA TYR A 13 2.86 -6.37 7.46
C TYR A 13 2.58 -6.88 8.88
N LEU A 14 2.78 -6.04 9.90
CA LEU A 14 2.51 -6.39 11.29
C LEU A 14 1.00 -6.47 11.61
N LYS A 15 0.15 -5.68 10.92
CA LYS A 15 -1.32 -5.73 11.07
C LYS A 15 -1.98 -6.85 10.27
N VAL A 16 -1.46 -7.20 9.09
CA VAL A 16 -1.85 -8.42 8.37
C VAL A 16 -1.72 -9.64 9.29
N HIS A 17 -0.62 -9.73 10.06
CA HIS A 17 -0.45 -10.77 11.08
C HIS A 17 -1.49 -10.69 12.22
N GLN A 18 -1.91 -9.49 12.65
CA GLN A 18 -2.92 -9.32 13.69
C GLN A 18 -4.34 -9.68 13.22
N HIS A 19 -4.67 -9.45 11.94
CA HIS A 19 -5.90 -9.93 11.32
C HIS A 19 -5.88 -11.45 11.09
N GLN A 20 -4.71 -12.04 10.81
CA GLN A 20 -4.52 -13.50 10.76
C GLN A 20 -4.85 -14.17 12.10
N GLY A 21 -4.57 -13.50 13.23
CA GLY A 21 -4.99 -13.95 14.56
C GLY A 21 -6.51 -13.93 14.81
N LYS A 22 -7.27 -13.08 14.11
CA LYS A 22 -8.75 -13.02 14.21
C LYS A 22 -9.48 -14.03 13.32
N LEU A 23 -8.80 -14.61 12.32
CA LEU A 23 -9.35 -15.59 11.38
C LEU A 23 -9.43 -17.02 11.95
N LEU A 24 -8.73 -17.29 13.05
CA LEU A 24 -8.60 -18.63 13.64
C LEU A 24 -9.72 -18.96 14.65
N GLU A 25 -10.51 -17.95 15.05
CA GLU A 25 -11.55 -18.07 16.08
C GLU A 25 -12.94 -18.13 15.41
N GLY A 26 -13.30 -19.31 14.88
CA GLY A 26 -14.65 -19.60 14.39
C GLY A 26 -14.88 -19.31 12.90
N GLY A 27 -15.64 -20.20 12.24
CA GLY A 27 -15.90 -20.14 10.79
C GLY A 27 -16.32 -18.75 10.30
N MET A 28 -15.84 -18.37 9.12
CA MET A 28 -16.12 -17.06 8.54
C MET A 28 -17.61 -16.92 8.21
N ASP A 29 -18.36 -16.27 9.10
CA ASP A 29 -19.68 -15.77 8.78
C ASP A 29 -19.57 -14.76 7.62
N PRO A 30 -20.44 -14.83 6.60
CA PRO A 30 -20.37 -13.95 5.43
C PRO A 30 -20.45 -12.46 5.81
N LEU A 31 -21.18 -12.12 6.89
CA LEU A 31 -21.22 -10.76 7.44
C LEU A 31 -19.85 -10.29 7.97
N ARG A 32 -19.11 -11.18 8.62
CA ARG A 32 -17.80 -10.89 9.19
C ARG A 32 -16.72 -10.77 8.11
N ALA A 33 -16.84 -11.55 7.04
CA ALA A 33 -15.99 -11.41 5.85
C ALA A 33 -16.18 -10.05 5.16
N GLN A 34 -17.43 -9.59 5.02
CA GLN A 34 -17.73 -8.28 4.45
C GLN A 34 -17.22 -7.12 5.33
N GLN A 35 -17.36 -7.24 6.65
CA GLN A 35 -16.79 -6.27 7.60
C GLN A 35 -15.27 -6.21 7.50
N LEU A 36 -14.61 -7.36 7.42
CA LEU A 36 -13.15 -7.44 7.27
C LEU A 36 -12.67 -6.80 5.96
N ALA A 37 -13.39 -7.03 4.84
CA ALA A 37 -13.07 -6.40 3.57
C ALA A 37 -13.14 -4.85 3.66
N ALA A 38 -14.19 -4.32 4.30
CA ALA A 38 -14.34 -2.88 4.52
C ALA A 38 -13.23 -2.30 5.44
N GLU A 39 -12.85 -3.03 6.50
CA GLU A 39 -11.74 -2.63 7.37
C GLU A 39 -10.41 -2.57 6.61
N LEU A 40 -10.15 -3.56 5.75
CA LEU A 40 -8.96 -3.63 4.90
C LEU A 40 -8.90 -2.46 3.91
N GLU A 41 -10.03 -2.11 3.28
CA GLU A 41 -10.11 -0.96 2.37
C GLU A 41 -9.67 0.34 3.07
N VAL A 42 -10.20 0.59 4.27
CA VAL A 42 -9.86 1.78 5.05
C VAL A 42 -8.39 1.78 5.45
N GLU A 43 -7.85 0.63 5.89
CA GLU A 43 -6.43 0.53 6.26
C GLU A 43 -5.50 0.78 5.06
N MET A 44 -5.82 0.22 3.89
CA MET A 44 -5.03 0.44 2.68
C MET A 44 -5.04 1.92 2.27
N MET A 45 -6.21 2.58 2.33
CA MET A 45 -6.30 4.01 2.05
C MET A 45 -5.48 4.85 3.05
N ALA A 46 -5.45 4.46 4.33
CA ALA A 46 -4.66 5.12 5.35
C ALA A 46 -3.14 4.96 5.10
N ASP A 47 -2.66 3.77 4.74
CA ASP A 47 -1.25 3.56 4.38
C ASP A 47 -0.86 4.38 3.14
N MET A 48 -1.71 4.39 2.11
CA MET A 48 -1.51 5.23 0.92
C MET A 48 -1.39 6.70 1.28
N TYR A 49 -2.32 7.22 2.10
CA TYR A 49 -2.31 8.63 2.54
C TYR A 49 -1.01 8.97 3.29
N ASN A 50 -0.58 8.11 4.22
CA ASN A 50 0.65 8.33 4.99
C ASN A 50 1.90 8.35 4.09
N ARG A 51 1.98 7.45 3.11
CA ARG A 51 3.08 7.42 2.14
C ARG A 51 3.08 8.64 1.23
N MET A 52 1.90 9.03 0.73
CA MET A 52 1.72 10.21 -0.12
C MET A 52 2.14 11.48 0.61
N THR A 53 1.63 11.71 1.81
CA THR A 53 1.94 12.88 2.64
C THR A 53 3.44 12.98 2.91
N ASN A 54 4.08 11.87 3.29
CA ASN A 54 5.53 11.84 3.50
C ASN A 54 6.32 12.11 2.21
N ALA A 55 5.88 11.56 1.08
CA ALA A 55 6.53 11.77 -0.21
C ALA A 55 6.41 13.23 -0.68
N CYS A 56 5.22 13.82 -0.59
CA CYS A 56 4.97 15.19 -1.01
C CYS A 56 5.63 16.21 -0.08
N HIS A 57 5.61 15.98 1.23
CA HIS A 57 6.36 16.80 2.17
C HIS A 57 7.86 16.82 1.82
N ARG A 58 8.48 15.64 1.62
CA ARG A 58 9.90 15.54 1.24
C ARG A 58 10.23 16.19 -0.11
N LYS A 59 9.29 16.21 -1.06
CA LYS A 59 9.51 16.76 -2.40
C LYS A 59 9.28 18.27 -2.46
N CYS A 60 8.34 18.78 -1.69
CA CYS A 60 7.83 20.14 -1.86
C CYS A 60 8.21 21.07 -0.71
N VAL A 61 8.49 20.56 0.49
CA VAL A 61 8.80 21.36 1.67
C VAL A 61 10.28 21.17 2.02
N PRO A 62 11.14 22.19 1.82
CA PRO A 62 12.55 22.09 2.13
C PRO A 62 12.78 21.95 3.64
N PRO A 63 13.87 21.30 4.07
CA PRO A 63 14.16 21.11 5.50
C PRO A 63 14.49 22.42 6.24
N HIS A 64 14.80 23.49 5.50
CA HIS A 64 15.06 24.82 6.04
C HIS A 64 13.82 25.71 5.87
N TYR A 65 13.07 25.84 6.96
CA TYR A 65 11.90 26.70 7.04
C TYR A 65 12.31 28.15 7.23
N LYS A 66 11.99 29.01 6.27
CA LYS A 66 12.18 30.47 6.40
C LYS A 66 11.06 31.12 7.20
N GLU A 67 9.85 30.59 7.08
CA GLU A 67 8.63 31.03 7.74
C GLU A 67 7.73 29.81 8.01
N ALA A 68 6.71 29.98 8.84
CA ALA A 68 5.81 28.89 9.24
C ALA A 68 4.72 28.60 8.21
N GLU A 69 4.38 29.59 7.38
CA GLU A 69 3.37 29.48 6.34
C GLU A 69 3.97 28.87 5.08
N LEU A 70 3.14 28.14 4.34
CA LEU A 70 3.54 27.65 3.03
C LEU A 70 3.65 28.82 2.06
N SER A 71 4.82 28.96 1.45
CA SER A 71 5.00 29.85 0.33
C SER A 71 4.11 29.41 -0.84
N LYS A 72 3.76 30.35 -1.72
CA LYS A 72 3.00 30.07 -2.95
C LYS A 72 3.62 28.93 -3.77
N GLY A 73 4.94 28.83 -3.79
CA GLY A 73 5.67 27.77 -4.49
C GLY A 73 5.45 26.39 -3.87
N GLU A 74 5.49 26.30 -2.54
CA GLU A 74 5.25 25.05 -1.81
C GLU A 74 3.81 24.58 -1.99
N SER A 75 2.83 25.48 -1.87
CA SER A 75 1.41 25.16 -2.09
C SER A 75 1.16 24.60 -3.50
N VAL A 76 1.65 25.29 -4.55
CA VAL A 76 1.52 24.81 -5.94
C VAL A 76 2.27 23.50 -6.17
N CYS A 77 3.42 23.29 -5.51
CA CYS A 77 4.14 22.02 -5.57
C CYS A 77 3.33 20.89 -4.95
N LEU A 78 2.74 21.11 -3.77
CA LEU A 78 1.93 20.10 -3.07
C LEU A 78 0.73 19.66 -3.92
N ASP A 79 0.00 20.60 -4.53
CA ASP A 79 -1.12 20.29 -5.43
C ASP A 79 -0.67 19.39 -6.60
N ARG A 80 0.43 19.76 -7.26
CA ARG A 80 1.02 18.99 -8.36
C ARG A 80 1.54 17.64 -7.89
N CYS A 81 2.08 17.57 -6.68
CA CYS A 81 2.62 16.33 -6.12
C CYS A 81 1.52 15.32 -5.85
N VAL A 82 0.45 15.75 -5.19
CA VAL A 82 -0.71 14.88 -4.88
C VAL A 82 -1.34 14.36 -6.17
N SER A 83 -1.58 15.24 -7.15
CA SER A 83 -2.10 14.84 -8.46
C SER A 83 -1.21 13.78 -9.13
N LYS A 84 0.10 14.02 -9.22
CA LYS A 84 1.03 13.04 -9.81
C LYS A 84 1.12 11.75 -9.01
N TYR A 85 1.06 11.82 -7.68
CA TYR A 85 1.14 10.63 -6.83
C TYR A 85 -0.04 9.70 -7.10
N LEU A 86 -1.25 10.25 -7.17
CA LEU A 86 -2.46 9.47 -7.47
C LEU A 86 -2.44 8.90 -8.89
N ASP A 87 -2.01 9.70 -9.89
CA ASP A 87 -1.86 9.21 -11.27
C ASP A 87 -0.91 8.02 -11.37
N ILE A 88 0.24 8.09 -10.67
CA ILE A 88 1.22 7.01 -10.64
C ILE A 88 0.70 5.81 -9.84
N HIS A 89 0.03 6.05 -8.72
CA HIS A 89 -0.59 5.00 -7.91
C HIS A 89 -1.60 4.17 -8.71
N GLU A 90 -2.46 4.83 -9.50
CA GLU A 90 -3.42 4.15 -10.38
C GLU A 90 -2.72 3.30 -11.46
N ARG A 91 -1.70 3.86 -12.13
CA ARG A 91 -0.94 3.14 -13.17
C ARG A 91 -0.21 1.94 -12.59
N MET A 92 0.38 2.08 -11.40
CA MET A 92 1.01 0.98 -10.69
C MET A 92 -0.01 -0.10 -10.32
N GLY A 93 -1.19 0.29 -9.84
CA GLY A 93 -2.28 -0.62 -9.54
C GLY A 93 -2.70 -1.46 -10.75
N LYS A 94 -2.93 -0.80 -11.90
CA LYS A 94 -3.24 -1.49 -13.17
C LYS A 94 -2.14 -2.49 -13.54
N LYS A 95 -0.87 -2.08 -13.43
CA LYS A 95 0.24 -2.96 -13.79
C LYS A 95 0.36 -4.17 -12.87
N LEU A 96 0.12 -4.00 -11.58
CA LEU A 96 0.13 -5.09 -10.61
C LEU A 96 -0.97 -6.12 -10.91
N THR A 97 -2.18 -5.65 -11.26
CA THR A 97 -3.29 -6.54 -11.67
C THR A 97 -2.96 -7.30 -12.95
N GLU A 98 -2.41 -6.62 -13.97
CA GLU A 98 -1.97 -7.28 -15.21
C GLU A 98 -0.98 -8.42 -14.94
N LEU A 99 0.01 -8.17 -14.09
CA LEU A 99 1.02 -9.18 -13.73
C LEU A 99 0.41 -10.34 -12.96
N SER A 100 -0.50 -10.06 -12.03
CA SER A 100 -1.19 -11.09 -11.24
C SER A 100 -2.00 -12.04 -12.12
N MET A 101 -2.72 -11.50 -13.11
CA MET A 101 -3.49 -12.31 -14.07
C MET A 101 -2.58 -13.15 -14.99
N GLN A 102 -1.41 -12.61 -15.36
CA GLN A 102 -0.42 -13.35 -16.15
C GLN A 102 0.17 -14.52 -15.37
N ASP A 103 0.48 -14.30 -14.09
CA ASP A 103 1.00 -15.34 -13.19
C ASP A 103 -0.03 -16.46 -12.98
N GLU A 104 -1.31 -16.14 -12.78
CA GLU A 104 -2.38 -17.13 -12.65
C GLU A 104 -2.52 -18.01 -13.91
N GLU A 105 -2.48 -17.40 -15.10
CA GLU A 105 -2.55 -18.10 -16.39
C GLU A 105 -1.31 -18.99 -16.60
N LEU A 106 -0.11 -18.50 -16.26
CA LEU A 106 1.11 -19.29 -16.31
C LEU A 106 1.04 -20.50 -15.38
N MET A 107 0.61 -20.30 -14.13
CA MET A 107 0.47 -21.37 -13.14
C MET A 107 -0.54 -22.42 -13.58
N LYS A 108 -1.66 -22.02 -14.20
CA LYS A 108 -2.65 -22.93 -14.76
C LYS A 108 -2.08 -23.77 -15.90
N ARG A 109 -1.29 -23.16 -16.80
CA ARG A 109 -0.59 -23.87 -17.89
C ARG A 109 0.44 -24.86 -17.36
N MET A 110 1.19 -24.50 -16.33
CA MET A 110 2.15 -25.40 -15.68
C MET A 110 1.45 -26.60 -15.03
N GLN A 111 0.28 -26.40 -14.41
CA GLN A 111 -0.51 -27.49 -13.82
C GLN A 111 -1.11 -28.43 -14.87
N GLN A 112 -1.46 -27.92 -16.06
CA GLN A 112 -1.98 -28.71 -17.17
C GLN A 112 -0.88 -29.45 -17.96
N GLY A 113 0.37 -28.97 -17.90
CA GLY A 113 1.53 -29.63 -18.49
C GLY A 113 2.13 -30.77 -17.64
N ALA A 114 1.64 -30.97 -16.41
CA ALA A 114 2.07 -32.00 -15.48
C ALA A 114 0.96 -33.05 -15.26
N GLY A 115 0.50 -33.70 -16.33
CA GLY A 115 -0.33 -34.92 -16.26
C GLY A 115 0.53 -36.18 -16.44
N PRO A 116 0.21 -37.32 -15.79
CA PRO A 116 1.13 -38.43 -15.61
C PRO A 116 1.41 -39.17 -16.92
N ALA A 117 2.65 -39.62 -17.06
CA ALA A 117 3.09 -40.54 -18.11
C ALA A 117 2.35 -41.88 -18.05
#